data_AF-A0A7Y3AU39-F1
#
_entry.id   AF-A0A7Y3AU39-F1
#
_cell.length_a   1.000
_cell.length_b   1.000
_cell.length_c   1.000
_cell.angle_alpha   90.00
_cell.angle_beta   90.00
_cell.angle_gamma   90.00
#
_symmetry.space_group_name_H-M   'P 1'
#
loop_
_entity.id
_entity.type
_entity.pdbx_description
1 polymer ?
#
loop_
_entity_poly.entity_id
_entity_poly.type
_entity_poly.pdbx_seq_one_letter_code
_entity_poly.pdbx_strand_id
1 'polypeptide(L)' 'MAFKKETKNNELYVYMNGKLIYKKWLDTGAFKVFDLQAYDKFTLKSIKDSE' A
#
# COMPACT_ATOMS: atom_id res chain seq x y z
N MET A 1 -9.75 8.12 7.87
CA MET A 1 -8.83 6.97 7.68
C MET A 1 -7.45 7.53 7.39
N ALA A 2 -6.48 7.28 8.26
CA ALA A 2 -5.11 7.77 8.05
C ALA A 2 -4.31 6.74 7.25
N PHE A 3 -3.78 7.16 6.10
CA PHE A 3 -2.91 6.35 5.26
C PHE A 3 -1.50 6.93 5.32
N LYS A 4 -0.51 6.08 5.61
CA LYS A 4 0.89 6.48 5.64
C LYS A 4 1.65 5.59 4.68
N LYS A 5 2.23 6.21 3.65
CA LYS A 5 3.19 5.58 2.74
C LYS A 5 4.58 6.00 3.17
N GLU A 6 5.46 5.02 3.33
CA GLU A 6 6.83 5.23 3.75
C GLU A 6 7.74 4.45 2.81
N THR A 7 8.66 5.15 2.15
CA THR A 7 9.65 4.51 1.27
C THR A 7 11.00 4.58 1.98
N LYS A 8 11.61 3.42 2.20
CA LYS A 8 12.90 3.31 2.88
C LYS A 8 13.70 2.17 2.27
N ASN A 9 14.97 2.40 1.96
CA ASN A 9 15.91 1.37 1.46
C ASN A 9 15.35 0.55 0.28
N ASN A 10 14.82 1.20 -0.77
CA ASN A 10 14.18 0.50 -1.89
C ASN A 10 12.99 -0.38 -1.49
N GLU A 11 12.35 -0.11 -0.36
CA GLU A 11 11.14 -0.79 0.08
C GLU A 11 10.03 0.24 0.32
N LEU A 12 8.88 0.03 -0.28
CA LEU A 12 7.67 0.80 -0.08
C LEU A 12 6.81 0.08 0.95
N TYR A 13 6.51 0.78 2.05
CA TYR A 13 5.64 0.34 3.12
C TYR A 13 4.38 1.18 3.13
N VAL A 14 3.24 0.52 3.27
CA VAL A 14 1.94 1.15 3.24
C VAL A 14 1.18 0.74 4.48
N TYR A 15 0.91 1.74 5.31
CA TYR A 15 0.18 1.63 6.56
C TYR A 15 -1.18 2.26 6.43
N MET A 16 -2.18 1.60 6.98
CA MET A 16 -3.53 2.09 7.08
C MET A 16 -3.98 2.00 8.54
N ASN A 17 -4.38 3.14 9.09
CA ASN A 17 -4.80 3.26 10.49
C ASN A 17 -3.75 2.72 11.49
N GLY A 18 -2.45 2.87 11.16
CA GLY A 18 -1.32 2.35 11.94
C GLY A 18 -0.94 0.89 11.66
N LYS A 19 -1.72 0.15 10.87
CA LYS A 19 -1.45 -1.26 10.51
C LYS A 19 -0.77 -1.35 9.14
N LEU A 20 0.32 -2.12 9.02
CA LEU A 20 0.94 -2.38 7.71
C LEU A 20 0.01 -3.26 6.88
N ILE A 21 -0.45 -2.77 5.73
CA ILE A 21 -1.36 -3.49 4.83
C ILE A 21 -0.66 -3.95 3.55
N TYR A 22 0.43 -3.27 3.16
CA TYR A 22 1.15 -3.57 1.92
C TYR A 22 2.64 -3.23 2.04
N LYS A 23 3.46 -4.07 1.45
CA LYS A 23 4.91 -3.88 1.29
C LYS A 23 5.31 -4.19 -0.15
N LYS A 24 6.20 -3.39 -0.74
CA LYS A 24 6.80 -3.66 -2.05
C LYS A 24 8.30 -3.46 -2.00
N TRP A 25 9.05 -4.41 -2.52
CA TRP A 25 10.47 -4.27 -2.80
C TRP A 25 10.62 -3.63 -4.18
N LEU A 26 11.15 -2.42 -4.22
CA LEU A 26 11.45 -1.68 -5.45
C LEU A 26 12.66 -2.27 -6.17
N ASP A 27 13.56 -2.91 -5.42
CA ASP A 27 14.76 -3.56 -5.96
C ASP A 27 14.42 -4.79 -6.82
N THR A 28 13.61 -5.71 -6.29
CA THR A 28 13.23 -6.95 -6.96
C THR A 28 11.89 -6.86 -7.70
N GLY A 29 11.13 -5.78 -7.49
CA GLY A 29 9.76 -5.63 -7.96
C GLY A 29 8.73 -6.51 -7.22
N ALA A 30 9.17 -7.33 -6.27
CA ALA A 30 8.29 -8.19 -5.48
C ALA A 30 7.38 -7.35 -4.57
N PHE A 31 6.21 -7.88 -4.23
CA PHE A 31 5.30 -7.24 -3.27
C PHE A 31 4.64 -8.28 -2.37
N LYS A 32 4.22 -7.83 -1.19
CA LYS A 32 3.51 -8.61 -0.20
C LYS A 32 2.35 -7.81 0.35
N VAL A 33 1.15 -8.35 0.19
CA VAL A 33 -0.08 -7.80 0.76
C VAL A 33 -0.37 -8.53 2.05
N PHE A 34 -0.52 -7.78 3.14
CA PHE A 34 -0.81 -8.35 4.47
C PHE A 34 -2.30 -8.37 4.75
N ASP A 35 -3.03 -7.39 4.21
CA ASP A 35 -4.45 -7.25 4.42
C ASP A 35 -5.11 -6.97 3.06
N LEU A 36 -5.54 -8.05 2.39
CA LEU A 36 -6.12 -7.98 1.06
C LEU A 36 -7.39 -7.14 1.06
N GLN A 37 -8.21 -7.18 2.12
CA GLN A 37 -9.45 -6.41 2.18
C GLN A 37 -9.17 -4.90 2.30
N ALA A 38 -8.17 -4.50 3.10
CA ALA A 38 -7.73 -3.12 3.17
C ALA A 38 -7.02 -2.67 1.88
N TYR A 39 -6.22 -3.54 1.27
CA TYR A 39 -5.56 -3.24 0.00
C TYR A 39 -6.56 -3.12 -1.15
N ASP A 40 -7.53 -4.02 -1.25
CA ASP A 40 -8.57 -4.07 -2.28
C ASP A 40 -9.51 -2.85 -2.18
N LYS A 41 -10.03 -2.56 -0.97
CA LYS A 41 -10.88 -1.37 -0.73
C LYS A 41 -10.22 -0.04 -1.09
N PHE A 42 -8.88 0.02 -1.11
CA PHE A 42 -8.15 1.28 -1.37
C PHE A 42 -7.54 1.30 -2.77
N THR A 43 -7.01 0.20 -3.26
CA THR A 43 -6.50 0.06 -4.63
C THR A 43 -7.63 0.20 -5.64
N LEU A 44 -8.79 -0.42 -5.39
CA LEU A 44 -9.98 -0.25 -6.23
C LEU A 44 -10.57 1.15 -6.12
N LYS A 45 -10.48 1.79 -4.94
CA LYS A 45 -10.92 3.18 -4.77
C LYS A 45 -9.98 4.19 -5.44
N SER A 46 -8.74 3.78 -5.73
CA SER A 46 -7.74 4.60 -6.42
C SER A 46 -7.81 4.51 -7.95
N ILE A 47 -8.74 3.74 -8.53
CA ILE A 47 -9.12 3.78 -9.96
C ILE A 47 -10.45 4.52 -10.12
N LYS A 48 -10.60 5.65 -9.44
CA LYS A 48 -11.53 6.73 -9.81
C LYS A 48 -10.92 8.05 -9.36
N ASP A 49 -9.77 8.37 -9.95
CA ASP A 49 -9.44 9.76 -10.22
C ASP A 49 -10.06 10.04 -11.60
N SER A 50 -11.28 10.55 -11.57
CA SER A 50 -11.97 11.12 -12.72
C SER A 50 -12.71 12.33 -12.21
N GLU A 51 -11.96 13.40 -11.95
CA GLU A 51 -12.36 14.77 -12.29
C GLU A 51 -11.12 15.68 -12.38
#